data_AF-A0A2N8NRL3-F1
#
_entry.id   AF-A0A2N8NRL3-F1
#
_cell.length_a   1.000
_cell.length_b   1.000
_cell.length_c   1.000
_cell.angle_alpha   90.00
_cell.angle_beta   90.00
_cell.angle_gamma   90.00
#
_symmetry.space_group_name_H-M   'P 1'
#
loop_
_entity.id
_entity.type
_entity.pdbx_description
1 polymer ?
#
loop_
_entity_poly.entity_id
_entity_poly.type
_entity_poly.pdbx_seq_one_letter_code
_entity_poly.pdbx_strand_id
1 'polypeptide(L)'
;MDRAVVATSTEPGLTRMVQPLTPLPALDAEAARSLVETDDAVRTSAEELLFAAAQLGGAATRPFAEAVGYAKGELADAFRLRQRLDDTPYEDEELRRRALDEICSHCTSANRRLDAESEAFDRLRGLRANAAGILAHAEAAARALAPRIDTAEAALAALTGCCAGTALSAFARHPAEARDRLAFATAGLAEARRALTAGDADGAAVSLRAAEAALSQARTLTTAALRRAHELTGTAARLRAAVLDAEAGLAAARSGPASAEGARRAATAERVLTGVRRDMAGGRYDPRAVLRRVEEAAASLDAEAARTPAAAGRTSGGPGAGWSGRCWPPVARWRRRGTSSAPTGAPSAAAPAPGSPRRSGI
;
A
#
# COMPACT_ATOMS: atom_id res chain seq x y z
N MET A 1 2.04 58.04 -21.82
CA MET A 1 0.62 57.65 -21.74
C MET A 1 0.57 56.15 -22.01
N ASP A 2 0.00 55.26 -21.21
CA ASP A 2 -0.66 55.33 -19.92
C ASP A 2 -0.86 53.87 -19.48
N ARG A 3 -1.09 53.68 -18.18
CA ARG A 3 -1.54 52.48 -17.44
C ARG A 3 -0.51 51.53 -16.80
N ALA A 4 -0.41 51.77 -15.49
CA ALA A 4 -0.08 50.82 -14.43
C ALA A 4 -1.05 49.63 -14.40
N VAL A 5 -0.50 48.43 -14.16
CA VAL A 5 -1.25 47.30 -13.62
C VAL A 5 -0.58 46.89 -12.32
N VAL A 6 -1.26 47.19 -11.22
CA VAL A 6 -0.96 46.69 -9.88
C VAL A 6 -1.29 45.21 -9.87
N ALA A 7 -0.28 44.36 -9.69
CA ALA A 7 -0.48 42.96 -9.35
C ALA A 7 -0.11 42.75 -7.88
N THR A 8 -1.11 42.28 -7.16
CA THR A 8 -1.25 42.07 -5.72
C THR A 8 -0.26 41.08 -5.12
N SER A 9 0.21 41.38 -3.92
CA SER A 9 0.81 40.44 -2.97
C SER A 9 -0.10 39.25 -2.72
N THR A 10 0.47 38.05 -2.63
CA THR A 10 -0.06 36.96 -1.79
C THR A 10 1.12 36.13 -1.29
N GLU A 11 1.35 36.17 0.02
CA GLU A 11 2.33 35.35 0.73
C GLU A 11 1.96 33.86 0.67
N PRO A 12 2.95 32.94 0.64
CA PRO A 12 2.71 31.50 0.65
C PRO A 12 2.46 31.02 2.09
N GLY A 13 1.19 31.02 2.51
CA GLY A 13 0.76 30.45 3.78
C GLY A 13 -0.30 29.36 3.61
N LEU A 14 -0.01 28.16 4.13
CA LEU A 14 -0.99 27.14 4.56
C LEU A 14 -1.69 26.25 3.51
N THR A 15 -1.09 25.89 2.38
CA THR A 15 -1.67 24.84 1.48
C THR A 15 -1.08 23.45 1.73
N ARG A 16 -0.99 23.02 3.00
CA ARG A 16 -0.79 21.61 3.35
C ARG A 16 -2.15 20.93 3.46
N MET A 17 -2.64 20.44 2.33
CA MET A 17 -3.62 19.35 2.18
C MET A 17 -4.91 19.44 3.02
N VAL A 18 -5.85 20.26 2.56
CA VAL A 18 -7.28 19.91 2.70
C VAL A 18 -7.64 19.21 1.39
N GLN A 19 -7.91 17.90 1.43
CA GLN A 19 -8.61 17.31 0.28
C GLN A 19 -9.95 18.05 0.16
N PRO A 20 -10.31 18.61 -1.01
CA PRO A 20 -11.61 19.22 -1.16
C PRO A 20 -12.67 18.14 -0.89
N LEU A 21 -13.56 18.40 0.08
CA LEU A 21 -14.70 17.52 0.35
C LEU A 21 -15.53 17.39 -0.92
N THR A 22 -15.97 16.17 -1.24
CA THR A 22 -16.83 15.90 -2.41
C THR A 22 -18.03 16.85 -2.40
N PRO A 23 -18.29 17.65 -3.45
CA PRO A 23 -19.44 18.55 -3.48
C PRO A 23 -20.75 17.79 -3.21
N LEU A 24 -21.68 18.40 -2.44
CA LEU A 24 -22.93 17.74 -2.02
C LEU A 24 -23.72 17.09 -3.19
N PRO A 25 -23.92 17.74 -4.35
CA PRO A 25 -24.60 17.10 -5.48
C PRO A 25 -23.85 15.88 -6.04
N ALA A 26 -22.52 15.89 -5.99
CA ALA A 26 -21.70 14.77 -6.44
C ALA A 26 -21.79 13.59 -5.46
N LEU A 27 -21.82 13.87 -4.15
CA LEU A 27 -22.02 12.87 -3.10
C LEU A 27 -23.45 12.29 -3.15
N ASP A 28 -24.45 13.11 -3.43
CA ASP A 28 -25.83 12.64 -3.60
C ASP A 28 -25.97 11.69 -4.80
N ALA A 29 -25.38 12.05 -5.93
CA ALA A 29 -25.33 11.19 -7.12
C ALA A 29 -24.53 9.90 -6.86
N GLU A 30 -23.50 9.94 -6.02
CA GLU A 30 -22.75 8.76 -5.58
C GLU A 30 -23.62 7.84 -4.73
N ALA A 31 -24.28 8.38 -3.70
CA ALA A 31 -25.20 7.62 -2.84
C ALA A 31 -26.34 6.97 -3.65
N ALA A 32 -26.92 7.69 -4.62
CA ALA A 32 -27.95 7.15 -5.49
C ALA A 32 -27.44 5.98 -6.36
N ARG A 33 -26.24 6.09 -6.94
CA ARG A 33 -25.62 4.98 -7.69
C ARG A 33 -25.34 3.78 -6.78
N SER A 34 -24.76 4.01 -5.61
CA SER A 34 -24.43 2.94 -4.66
C SER A 34 -25.66 2.16 -4.19
N LEU A 35 -26.82 2.83 -4.02
CA LEU A 35 -28.08 2.15 -3.69
C LEU A 35 -28.51 1.17 -4.79
N VAL A 36 -28.48 1.60 -6.05
CA VAL A 36 -28.86 0.76 -7.20
C VAL A 36 -27.90 -0.42 -7.35
N GLU A 37 -26.59 -0.15 -7.31
CA GLU A 37 -25.55 -1.19 -7.43
C GLU A 37 -25.66 -2.23 -6.30
N THR A 38 -25.95 -1.78 -5.08
CA THR A 38 -26.10 -2.68 -3.93
C THR A 38 -27.40 -3.49 -4.00
N ASP A 39 -28.50 -2.91 -4.47
CA ASP A 39 -29.77 -3.64 -4.68
C ASP A 39 -29.61 -4.76 -5.71
N ASP A 40 -28.99 -4.46 -6.86
CA ASP A 40 -28.67 -5.46 -7.87
C ASP A 40 -27.76 -6.56 -7.31
N ALA A 41 -26.71 -6.20 -6.57
CA ALA A 41 -25.81 -7.16 -5.94
C ALA A 41 -26.53 -8.07 -4.93
N VAL A 42 -27.42 -7.52 -4.11
CA VAL A 42 -28.23 -8.29 -3.14
C VAL A 42 -29.19 -9.24 -3.87
N ARG A 43 -29.85 -8.78 -4.92
CA ARG A 43 -30.77 -9.60 -5.72
C ARG A 43 -30.05 -10.77 -6.40
N THR A 44 -28.95 -10.49 -7.10
CA THR A 44 -28.13 -11.53 -7.72
C THR A 44 -27.60 -12.53 -6.69
N SER A 45 -27.09 -12.04 -5.55
CA SER A 45 -26.58 -12.92 -4.49
C SER A 45 -27.67 -13.82 -3.89
N ALA A 46 -28.90 -13.30 -3.76
CA ALA A 46 -30.03 -14.09 -3.28
C ALA A 46 -30.46 -15.18 -4.27
N GLU A 47 -30.46 -14.88 -5.58
CA GLU A 47 -30.73 -15.87 -6.64
C GLU A 47 -29.65 -16.97 -6.66
N GLU A 48 -28.38 -16.59 -6.56
CA GLU A 48 -27.26 -17.54 -6.47
C GLU A 48 -27.35 -18.44 -5.24
N LEU A 49 -27.75 -17.91 -4.10
CA LEU A 49 -27.91 -18.67 -2.86
C LEU A 49 -28.95 -19.81 -3.01
N LEU A 50 -30.03 -19.60 -3.78
CA LEU A 50 -31.03 -20.64 -4.01
C LEU A 50 -30.43 -21.82 -4.78
N PHE A 51 -29.66 -21.53 -5.83
CA PHE A 51 -28.97 -22.55 -6.63
C PHE A 51 -27.84 -23.24 -5.85
N ALA A 52 -27.13 -22.47 -5.02
CA ALA A 52 -26.10 -22.95 -4.12
C ALA A 52 -26.64 -23.97 -3.10
N ALA A 53 -27.73 -23.61 -2.42
CA ALA A 53 -28.33 -24.43 -1.37
C ALA A 53 -28.83 -25.77 -1.93
N ALA A 54 -29.34 -25.78 -3.17
CA ALA A 54 -29.78 -26.99 -3.84
C ALA A 54 -28.63 -27.98 -4.14
N GLN A 55 -27.42 -27.48 -4.41
CA GLN A 55 -26.27 -28.33 -4.80
C GLN A 55 -25.37 -28.73 -3.63
N LEU A 56 -25.20 -27.84 -2.66
CA LEU A 56 -24.25 -28.00 -1.55
C LEU A 56 -24.94 -28.29 -0.21
N GLY A 57 -26.25 -28.11 -0.14
CA GLY A 57 -27.05 -28.26 1.07
C GLY A 57 -26.97 -27.06 2.01
N GLY A 58 -28.03 -26.86 2.80
CA GLY A 58 -28.21 -25.66 3.62
C GLY A 58 -27.13 -25.43 4.69
N ALA A 59 -26.51 -26.50 5.21
CA ALA A 59 -25.44 -26.38 6.20
C ALA A 59 -24.17 -25.74 5.60
N ALA A 60 -23.82 -26.08 4.35
CA ALA A 60 -22.66 -25.56 3.67
C ALA A 60 -22.85 -24.11 3.19
N THR A 61 -24.08 -23.71 2.88
CA THR A 61 -24.41 -22.37 2.39
C THR A 61 -24.80 -21.38 3.48
N ARG A 62 -24.84 -21.81 4.75
CA ARG A 62 -25.25 -20.97 5.88
C ARG A 62 -24.47 -19.64 6.00
N PRO A 63 -23.13 -19.59 5.87
CA PRO A 63 -22.40 -18.32 5.94
C PRO A 63 -22.80 -17.33 4.83
N PHE A 64 -23.03 -17.83 3.60
CA PHE A 64 -23.48 -17.00 2.49
C PHE A 64 -24.92 -16.50 2.71
N ALA A 65 -25.80 -17.36 3.25
CA ALA A 65 -27.15 -16.96 3.64
C ALA A 65 -27.16 -15.85 4.71
N GLU A 66 -26.28 -15.94 5.71
CA GLU A 66 -26.10 -14.91 6.74
C GLU A 66 -25.59 -13.59 6.12
N ALA A 67 -24.66 -13.63 5.16
CA ALA A 67 -24.18 -12.44 4.47
C ALA A 67 -25.25 -11.77 3.59
N VAL A 68 -26.05 -12.55 2.85
CA VAL A 68 -27.19 -12.02 2.09
C VAL A 68 -28.23 -11.40 3.03
N GLY A 69 -28.49 -12.02 4.17
CA GLY A 69 -29.37 -11.48 5.21
C GLY A 69 -28.85 -10.15 5.78
N TYR A 70 -27.55 -10.07 6.08
CA TYR A 70 -26.91 -8.84 6.55
C TYR A 70 -26.98 -7.71 5.51
N ALA A 71 -26.64 -8.01 4.25
CA ALA A 71 -26.66 -7.02 3.17
C ALA A 71 -28.07 -6.47 2.91
N LYS A 72 -29.11 -7.32 3.01
CA LYS A 72 -30.52 -6.87 2.97
C LYS A 72 -30.86 -5.89 4.09
N GLY A 73 -30.33 -6.12 5.30
CA GLY A 73 -30.51 -5.21 6.43
C GLY A 73 -29.88 -3.84 6.16
N GLU A 74 -28.60 -3.82 5.80
CA GLU A 74 -27.86 -2.58 5.49
C GLU A 74 -28.52 -1.79 4.34
N LEU A 75 -28.97 -2.48 3.29
CA LEU A 75 -29.65 -1.85 2.15
C LEU A 75 -31.01 -1.24 2.58
N ALA A 76 -31.77 -1.92 3.44
CA ALA A 76 -33.00 -1.38 3.98
C ALA A 76 -32.75 -0.12 4.84
N ASP A 77 -31.66 -0.09 5.61
CA ASP A 77 -31.27 1.07 6.41
C ASP A 77 -30.88 2.26 5.52
N ALA A 78 -30.12 2.00 4.47
CA ALA A 78 -29.75 2.98 3.46
C ALA A 78 -30.98 3.57 2.73
N PHE A 79 -31.96 2.74 2.34
CA PHE A 79 -33.21 3.23 1.74
C PHE A 79 -34.05 4.07 2.72
N ARG A 80 -34.09 3.71 4.02
CA ARG A 80 -34.76 4.53 5.05
C ARG A 80 -34.09 5.90 5.23
N LEU A 81 -32.76 5.97 5.11
CA LEU A 81 -32.02 7.24 5.10
C LEU A 81 -32.35 8.07 3.85
N ARG A 82 -32.32 7.45 2.67
CA ARG A 82 -32.68 8.09 1.39
C ARG A 82 -34.09 8.66 1.42
N GLN A 83 -35.06 7.85 1.86
CA GLN A 83 -36.45 8.29 1.96
C GLN A 83 -36.60 9.52 2.87
N ARG A 84 -35.93 9.56 4.03
CA ARG A 84 -35.98 10.73 4.90
C ARG A 84 -35.42 12.00 4.24
N LEU A 85 -34.33 11.86 3.47
CA LEU A 85 -33.75 12.98 2.72
C LEU A 85 -34.69 13.49 1.62
N ASP A 86 -35.37 12.59 0.94
CA ASP A 86 -36.27 12.92 -0.16
C ASP A 86 -37.61 13.50 0.35
N ASP A 87 -38.14 12.98 1.48
CA ASP A 87 -39.38 13.43 2.11
C ASP A 87 -39.20 14.75 2.87
N THR A 88 -38.05 14.96 3.53
CA THR A 88 -37.74 16.17 4.31
C THR A 88 -36.24 16.47 4.29
N PRO A 89 -35.76 17.22 3.28
CA PRO A 89 -34.34 17.51 3.16
C PRO A 89 -33.86 18.36 4.35
N TYR A 90 -32.71 18.01 4.93
CA TYR A 90 -32.10 18.81 5.99
C TYR A 90 -31.71 20.19 5.47
N GLU A 91 -32.13 21.25 6.15
CA GLU A 91 -31.71 22.64 5.87
C GLU A 91 -30.21 22.85 6.13
N ASP A 92 -29.64 22.09 7.08
CA ASP A 92 -28.22 22.08 7.38
C ASP A 92 -27.44 21.17 6.40
N GLU A 93 -26.52 21.77 5.64
CA GLU A 93 -25.65 21.09 4.69
C GLU A 93 -24.76 20.03 5.33
N GLU A 94 -24.32 20.21 6.58
CA GLU A 94 -23.47 19.25 7.29
C GLU A 94 -24.28 18.01 7.70
N LEU A 95 -25.52 18.19 8.15
CA LEU A 95 -26.43 17.08 8.42
C LEU A 95 -26.79 16.31 7.14
N ARG A 96 -27.03 17.03 6.04
CA ARG A 96 -27.27 16.42 4.72
C ARG A 96 -26.09 15.58 4.26
N ARG A 97 -24.86 16.11 4.38
CA ARG A 97 -23.63 15.38 4.07
C ARG A 97 -23.51 14.10 4.89
N ARG A 98 -23.67 14.20 6.20
CA ARG A 98 -23.55 13.03 7.10
C ARG A 98 -24.53 11.92 6.71
N ALA A 99 -25.78 12.27 6.39
CA ALA A 99 -26.77 11.28 5.96
C ALA A 99 -26.40 10.61 4.62
N LEU A 100 -25.87 11.36 3.65
CA LEU A 100 -25.40 10.79 2.38
C LEU A 100 -24.17 9.90 2.57
N ASP A 101 -23.22 10.31 3.41
CA ASP A 101 -22.05 9.49 3.78
C ASP A 101 -22.48 8.19 4.49
N GLU A 102 -23.52 8.25 5.32
CA GLU A 102 -24.11 7.08 5.99
C GLU A 102 -24.74 6.10 5.00
N ILE A 103 -25.48 6.59 3.98
CA ILE A 103 -25.99 5.76 2.88
C ILE A 103 -24.84 5.05 2.15
N CYS A 104 -23.79 5.79 1.78
CA CYS A 104 -22.61 5.21 1.13
C CYS A 104 -21.91 4.17 2.02
N SER A 105 -21.85 4.42 3.33
CA SER A 105 -21.28 3.50 4.32
C SER A 105 -22.06 2.19 4.44
N HIS A 106 -23.39 2.25 4.49
CA HIS A 106 -24.26 1.07 4.50
C HIS A 106 -24.07 0.24 3.22
N CYS A 107 -24.11 0.89 2.05
CA CYS A 107 -23.88 0.23 0.76
C CYS A 107 -22.50 -0.43 0.69
N THR A 108 -21.45 0.27 1.15
CA THR A 108 -20.09 -0.27 1.21
C THR A 108 -20.00 -1.47 2.15
N SER A 109 -20.66 -1.42 3.31
CA SER A 109 -20.65 -2.50 4.30
C SER A 109 -21.37 -3.75 3.78
N ALA A 110 -22.51 -3.56 3.11
CA ALA A 110 -23.26 -4.62 2.42
C ALA A 110 -22.39 -5.32 1.36
N ASN A 111 -21.85 -4.54 0.41
CA ASN A 111 -21.05 -5.08 -0.70
C ASN A 111 -19.78 -5.78 -0.21
N ARG A 112 -19.06 -5.20 0.77
CA ARG A 112 -17.88 -5.85 1.36
C ARG A 112 -18.22 -7.21 1.98
N ARG A 113 -19.39 -7.33 2.63
CA ARG A 113 -19.81 -8.60 3.26
C ARG A 113 -20.18 -9.63 2.19
N LEU A 114 -20.86 -9.21 1.12
CA LEU A 114 -21.18 -10.07 -0.02
C LEU A 114 -19.92 -10.57 -0.73
N ASP A 115 -18.98 -9.67 -1.08
CA ASP A 115 -17.74 -10.02 -1.78
C ASP A 115 -16.89 -11.06 -1.03
N ALA A 116 -16.76 -10.88 0.29
CA ALA A 116 -15.99 -11.79 1.13
C ALA A 116 -16.52 -13.23 1.12
N GLU A 117 -17.85 -13.40 1.08
CA GLU A 117 -18.47 -14.71 1.04
C GLU A 117 -18.63 -15.24 -0.40
N SER A 118 -18.85 -14.39 -1.40
CA SER A 118 -18.86 -14.78 -2.83
C SER A 118 -17.55 -15.40 -3.26
N GLU A 119 -16.40 -14.84 -2.85
CA GLU A 119 -15.11 -15.50 -3.10
C GLU A 119 -15.00 -16.86 -2.40
N ALA A 120 -15.52 -16.99 -1.17
CA ALA A 120 -15.51 -18.27 -0.44
C ALA A 120 -16.44 -19.30 -1.11
N PHE A 121 -17.53 -18.81 -1.70
CA PHE A 121 -18.51 -19.58 -2.44
C PHE A 121 -17.97 -20.07 -3.79
N ASP A 122 -17.29 -19.22 -4.55
CA ASP A 122 -16.59 -19.60 -5.78
C ASP A 122 -15.47 -20.62 -5.52
N ARG A 123 -14.79 -20.53 -4.36
CA ARG A 123 -13.83 -21.54 -3.93
C ARG A 123 -14.50 -22.89 -3.63
N LEU A 124 -15.70 -22.92 -3.05
CA LEU A 124 -16.48 -24.16 -2.83
C LEU A 124 -16.94 -24.80 -4.14
N ARG A 125 -17.50 -23.99 -5.04
CA ARG A 125 -17.97 -24.40 -6.37
C ARG A 125 -16.80 -24.88 -7.25
N GLY A 126 -15.66 -24.19 -7.17
CA GLY A 126 -14.41 -24.51 -7.89
C GLY A 126 -13.69 -25.75 -7.37
N LEU A 127 -13.89 -26.16 -6.12
CA LEU A 127 -13.21 -27.33 -5.56
C LEU A 127 -13.76 -28.64 -6.13
N ARG A 128 -15.07 -28.74 -6.38
CA ARG A 128 -15.64 -29.94 -7.03
C ARG A 128 -15.32 -30.06 -8.52
N ALA A 129 -15.17 -28.92 -9.22
CA ALA A 129 -14.96 -28.89 -10.67
C ALA A 129 -13.49 -28.73 -11.10
N ASN A 130 -12.61 -28.19 -10.24
CA ASN A 130 -11.23 -27.81 -10.58
C ASN A 130 -10.22 -28.03 -9.44
N ALA A 131 -10.46 -29.00 -8.54
CA ALA A 131 -9.54 -29.29 -7.43
C ALA A 131 -8.08 -29.49 -7.86
N ALA A 132 -7.85 -30.17 -8.99
CA ALA A 132 -6.50 -30.41 -9.51
C ALA A 132 -5.78 -29.09 -9.89
N GLY A 133 -6.49 -28.13 -10.49
CA GLY A 133 -5.94 -26.83 -10.85
C GLY A 133 -5.64 -25.96 -9.63
N ILE A 134 -6.54 -25.95 -8.63
CA ILE A 134 -6.34 -25.20 -7.39
C ILE A 134 -5.15 -25.78 -6.61
N LEU A 135 -5.07 -27.10 -6.49
CA LEU A 135 -3.93 -27.78 -5.90
C LEU A 135 -2.62 -27.43 -6.61
N ALA A 136 -2.59 -27.50 -7.95
CA ALA A 136 -1.40 -27.15 -8.73
C ALA A 136 -0.95 -25.69 -8.52
N HIS A 137 -1.91 -24.76 -8.41
CA HIS A 137 -1.63 -23.36 -8.11
C HIS A 137 -1.04 -23.19 -6.69
N ALA A 138 -1.65 -23.81 -5.69
CA ALA A 138 -1.18 -23.74 -4.31
C ALA A 138 0.23 -24.35 -4.15
N GLU A 139 0.52 -25.45 -4.85
CA GLU A 139 1.85 -26.05 -4.90
C GLU A 139 2.89 -25.16 -5.59
N ALA A 140 2.51 -24.50 -6.70
CA ALA A 140 3.37 -23.52 -7.36
C ALA A 140 3.67 -22.34 -6.42
N ALA A 141 2.67 -21.86 -5.68
CA ALA A 141 2.85 -20.80 -4.71
C ALA A 141 3.74 -21.22 -3.53
N ALA A 142 3.63 -22.46 -3.06
CA ALA A 142 4.51 -23.02 -2.04
C ALA A 142 5.98 -23.04 -2.51
N ARG A 143 6.24 -23.55 -3.73
CA ARG A 143 7.57 -23.56 -4.35
C ARG A 143 8.15 -22.15 -4.51
N ALA A 144 7.33 -21.18 -4.90
CA ALA A 144 7.76 -19.80 -5.08
C ALA A 144 8.06 -19.07 -3.75
N LEU A 145 7.52 -19.55 -2.62
CA LEU A 145 7.68 -18.90 -1.32
C LEU A 145 9.01 -19.26 -0.64
N ALA A 146 9.51 -20.49 -0.80
CA ALA A 146 10.78 -20.94 -0.23
C ALA A 146 11.95 -19.96 -0.48
N PRO A 147 12.29 -19.59 -1.74
CA PRO A 147 13.41 -18.66 -2.00
C PRO A 147 13.16 -17.26 -1.44
N ARG A 148 11.89 -16.84 -1.27
CA ARG A 148 11.57 -15.55 -0.64
C ARG A 148 11.82 -15.58 0.86
N ILE A 149 11.57 -16.71 1.53
CA ILE A 149 11.91 -16.90 2.95
C ILE A 149 13.44 -16.83 3.12
N ASP A 150 14.19 -17.49 2.24
CA ASP A 150 15.66 -17.44 2.26
C ASP A 150 16.18 -16.01 2.04
N THR A 151 15.56 -15.27 1.11
CA THR A 151 15.87 -13.85 0.90
C THR A 151 15.59 -13.01 2.15
N ALA A 152 14.47 -13.27 2.84
CA ALA A 152 14.10 -12.56 4.07
C ALA A 152 15.08 -12.83 5.21
N GLU A 153 15.50 -14.09 5.38
CA GLU A 153 16.50 -14.48 6.36
C GLU A 153 17.85 -13.83 6.07
N ALA A 154 18.33 -13.91 4.83
CA ALA A 154 19.59 -13.28 4.43
C ALA A 154 19.56 -11.76 4.64
N ALA A 155 18.44 -11.10 4.32
CA ALA A 155 18.28 -9.66 4.53
C ALA A 155 18.32 -9.26 6.02
N LEU A 156 17.68 -10.04 6.89
CA LEU A 156 17.76 -9.80 8.34
C LEU A 156 19.14 -10.13 8.91
N ALA A 157 19.77 -11.22 8.45
CA ALA A 157 21.12 -11.61 8.85
C ALA A 157 22.15 -10.53 8.50
N ALA A 158 22.06 -9.93 7.31
CA ALA A 158 22.94 -8.83 6.89
C ALA A 158 22.85 -7.60 7.83
N LEU A 159 21.71 -7.39 8.50
CA LEU A 159 21.53 -6.30 9.46
C LEU A 159 22.09 -6.60 10.85
N THR A 160 22.38 -7.86 11.18
CA THR A 160 22.90 -8.22 12.52
C THR A 160 24.28 -7.64 12.83
N GLY A 161 25.05 -7.28 11.80
CA GLY A 161 26.34 -6.63 11.93
C GLY A 161 26.27 -5.12 12.19
N CYS A 162 25.18 -4.45 11.78
CA CYS A 162 25.04 -3.00 11.84
C CYS A 162 23.88 -2.50 12.73
N CYS A 163 22.95 -3.38 13.12
CA CYS A 163 21.79 -3.06 13.94
C CYS A 163 21.88 -3.73 15.32
N ALA A 164 21.44 -3.02 16.35
CA ALA A 164 21.27 -3.57 17.69
C ALA A 164 20.20 -4.68 17.68
N GLY A 165 20.39 -5.73 18.50
CA GLY A 165 19.45 -6.86 18.57
C GLY A 165 18.03 -6.46 18.94
N THR A 166 17.86 -5.41 19.76
CA THR A 166 16.55 -4.84 20.11
C THR A 166 15.80 -4.26 18.91
N ALA A 167 16.49 -3.78 17.88
CA ALA A 167 15.87 -3.26 16.66
C ALA A 167 15.33 -4.38 15.74
N LEU A 168 15.86 -5.60 15.90
CA LEU A 168 15.54 -6.78 15.10
C LEU A 168 14.66 -7.82 15.81
N SER A 169 14.61 -7.80 17.15
CA SER A 169 14.04 -8.87 17.99
C SER A 169 12.60 -9.26 17.62
N ALA A 170 11.74 -8.28 17.32
CA ALA A 170 10.34 -8.51 16.96
C ALA A 170 10.17 -9.30 15.64
N PHE A 171 11.16 -9.27 14.75
CA PHE A 171 11.07 -9.85 13.39
C PHE A 171 12.08 -10.97 13.16
N ALA A 172 13.06 -11.13 14.06
CA ALA A 172 14.15 -12.11 13.93
C ALA A 172 13.66 -13.55 13.77
N ARG A 173 12.49 -13.88 14.34
CA ARG A 173 11.89 -15.22 14.27
C ARG A 173 10.98 -15.44 13.06
N HIS A 174 10.57 -14.38 12.36
CA HIS A 174 9.61 -14.51 11.26
C HIS A 174 10.06 -15.41 10.11
N PRO A 175 11.34 -15.45 9.68
CA PRO A 175 11.75 -16.40 8.66
C PRO A 175 11.61 -17.85 9.12
N ALA A 176 11.97 -18.16 10.37
CA ALA A 176 11.80 -19.50 10.94
C ALA A 176 10.31 -19.88 11.06
N GLU A 177 9.49 -18.99 11.61
CA GLU A 177 8.04 -19.19 11.68
C GLU A 177 7.41 -19.36 10.27
N ALA A 178 7.89 -18.63 9.27
CA ALA A 178 7.44 -18.77 7.88
C ALA A 178 7.82 -20.14 7.30
N ARG A 179 8.99 -20.70 7.65
CA ARG A 179 9.38 -22.06 7.26
C ARG A 179 8.48 -23.11 7.89
N ASP A 180 8.14 -22.97 9.16
CA ASP A 180 7.23 -23.89 9.84
C ASP A 180 5.85 -23.89 9.18
N ARG A 181 5.33 -22.70 8.85
CA ARG A 181 4.06 -22.57 8.12
C ARG A 181 4.13 -23.13 6.70
N LEU A 182 5.26 -22.93 6.00
CA LEU A 182 5.47 -23.52 4.68
C LEU A 182 5.52 -25.06 4.75
N ALA A 183 6.20 -25.63 5.75
CA ALA A 183 6.27 -27.07 5.96
C ALA A 183 4.87 -27.66 6.24
N PHE A 184 4.09 -27.02 7.10
CA PHE A 184 2.69 -27.40 7.35
C PHE A 184 1.85 -27.33 6.07
N ALA A 185 1.99 -26.25 5.29
CA ALA A 185 1.29 -26.12 4.02
C ALA A 185 1.66 -27.23 3.04
N THR A 186 2.96 -27.54 2.88
CA THR A 186 3.41 -28.62 2.00
C THR A 186 2.86 -29.98 2.41
N ALA A 187 2.78 -30.28 3.71
CA ALA A 187 2.16 -31.50 4.21
C ALA A 187 0.65 -31.55 3.88
N GLY A 188 -0.06 -30.44 4.08
CA GLY A 188 -1.49 -30.32 3.73
C GLY A 188 -1.77 -30.46 2.24
N LEU A 189 -0.91 -29.91 1.37
CA LEU A 189 -1.03 -30.08 -0.09
C LEU A 189 -0.79 -31.54 -0.51
N ALA A 190 0.15 -32.23 0.13
CA ALA A 190 0.38 -33.66 -0.12
C ALA A 190 -0.83 -34.51 0.31
N GLU A 191 -1.48 -34.18 1.43
CA GLU A 191 -2.72 -34.83 1.86
C GLU A 191 -3.87 -34.54 0.89
N ALA A 192 -4.06 -33.28 0.49
CA ALA A 192 -5.06 -32.91 -0.50
C ALA A 192 -4.90 -33.70 -1.80
N ARG A 193 -3.66 -33.88 -2.27
CA ARG A 193 -3.37 -34.70 -3.46
C ARG A 193 -3.77 -36.16 -3.29
N ARG A 194 -3.48 -36.77 -2.13
CA ARG A 194 -3.87 -38.15 -1.82
C ARG A 194 -5.38 -38.30 -1.82
N ALA A 195 -6.09 -37.40 -1.13
CA ALA A 195 -7.55 -37.40 -1.06
C ALA A 195 -8.19 -37.28 -2.46
N LEU A 196 -7.68 -36.39 -3.32
CA LEU A 196 -8.13 -36.30 -4.72
C LEU A 196 -7.91 -37.58 -5.52
N THR A 197 -6.76 -38.23 -5.33
CA THR A 197 -6.45 -39.50 -6.00
C THR A 197 -7.39 -40.62 -5.54
N ALA A 198 -7.82 -40.57 -4.28
CA ALA A 198 -8.78 -41.50 -3.69
C ALA A 198 -10.26 -41.18 -3.99
N GLY A 199 -10.54 -40.07 -4.70
CA GLY A 199 -11.90 -39.61 -4.98
C GLY A 199 -12.61 -38.93 -3.79
N ASP A 200 -11.88 -38.65 -2.71
CA ASP A 200 -12.37 -37.93 -1.53
C ASP A 200 -12.23 -36.41 -1.73
N ALA A 201 -13.21 -35.83 -2.43
CA ALA A 201 -13.22 -34.39 -2.71
C ALA A 201 -13.36 -33.53 -1.43
N ASP A 202 -14.06 -34.03 -0.41
CA ASP A 202 -14.32 -33.29 0.83
C ASP A 202 -13.06 -33.26 1.71
N GLY A 203 -12.37 -34.40 1.87
CA GLY A 203 -11.07 -34.46 2.55
C GLY A 203 -9.99 -33.64 1.85
N ALA A 204 -10.01 -33.61 0.50
CA ALA A 204 -9.16 -32.74 -0.28
C ALA A 204 -9.45 -31.25 -0.02
N ALA A 205 -10.71 -30.87 0.05
CA ALA A 205 -11.14 -29.49 0.35
C ALA A 205 -10.60 -29.00 1.69
N VAL A 206 -10.74 -29.82 2.73
CA VAL A 206 -10.29 -29.50 4.09
C VAL A 206 -8.77 -29.30 4.11
N SER A 207 -8.03 -30.25 3.54
CA SER A 207 -6.56 -30.23 3.52
C SER A 207 -6.01 -29.05 2.71
N LEU A 208 -6.62 -28.76 1.57
CA LEU A 208 -6.24 -27.63 0.70
C LEU A 208 -6.48 -26.28 1.39
N ARG A 209 -7.63 -26.09 2.05
CA ARG A 209 -7.90 -24.86 2.82
C ARG A 209 -6.90 -24.64 3.95
N ALA A 210 -6.58 -25.70 4.70
CA ALA A 210 -5.58 -25.62 5.76
C ALA A 210 -4.20 -25.23 5.22
N ALA A 211 -3.81 -25.79 4.07
CA ALA A 211 -2.58 -25.43 3.40
C ALA A 211 -2.55 -23.99 2.90
N GLU A 212 -3.63 -23.50 2.28
CA GLU A 212 -3.74 -22.12 1.80
C GLU A 212 -3.66 -21.10 2.95
N ALA A 213 -4.33 -21.38 4.07
CA ALA A 213 -4.24 -20.54 5.26
C ALA A 213 -2.79 -20.45 5.78
N ALA A 214 -2.08 -21.57 5.82
CA ALA A 214 -0.68 -21.61 6.22
C ALA A 214 0.25 -20.90 5.21
N LEU A 215 0.02 -21.03 3.90
CA LEU A 215 0.74 -20.27 2.87
C LEU A 215 0.53 -18.76 3.03
N SER A 216 -0.69 -18.32 3.33
CA SER A 216 -1.01 -16.91 3.58
C SER A 216 -0.23 -16.36 4.78
N GLN A 217 -0.17 -17.12 5.88
CA GLN A 217 0.60 -16.77 7.07
C GLN A 217 2.11 -16.71 6.76
N ALA A 218 2.65 -17.70 6.06
CA ALA A 218 4.05 -17.71 5.64
C ALA A 218 4.40 -16.50 4.76
N ARG A 219 3.53 -16.11 3.82
CA ARG A 219 3.70 -14.89 2.99
C ARG A 219 3.70 -13.62 3.84
N THR A 220 2.80 -13.53 4.83
CA THR A 220 2.69 -12.37 5.72
C THR A 220 3.97 -12.18 6.53
N LEU A 221 4.46 -13.25 7.17
CA LEU A 221 5.70 -13.26 7.94
C LEU A 221 6.91 -12.89 7.07
N THR A 222 7.03 -13.50 5.89
CA THR A 222 8.10 -13.22 4.92
C THR A 222 8.10 -11.76 4.48
N THR A 223 6.91 -11.22 4.16
CA THR A 223 6.77 -9.82 3.71
C THR A 223 7.09 -8.84 4.84
N ALA A 224 6.66 -9.14 6.07
CA ALA A 224 6.98 -8.33 7.24
C ALA A 224 8.49 -8.27 7.49
N ALA A 225 9.19 -9.40 7.39
CA ALA A 225 10.65 -9.47 7.52
C ALA A 225 11.37 -8.67 6.44
N LEU A 226 11.00 -8.83 5.16
CA LEU A 226 11.60 -8.09 4.04
C LEU A 226 11.35 -6.58 4.15
N ARG A 227 10.11 -6.17 4.47
CA ARG A 227 9.77 -4.77 4.68
C ARG A 227 10.61 -4.18 5.81
N ARG A 228 10.73 -4.88 6.94
CA ARG A 228 11.54 -4.44 8.07
C ARG A 228 13.00 -4.27 7.69
N ALA A 229 13.57 -5.22 6.94
CA ALA A 229 14.95 -5.15 6.49
C ALA A 229 15.18 -3.96 5.55
N HIS A 230 14.27 -3.72 4.60
CA HIS A 230 14.30 -2.57 3.71
C HIS A 230 14.22 -1.24 4.47
N GLU A 231 13.28 -1.14 5.42
CA GLU A 231 13.12 0.05 6.26
C GLU A 231 14.38 0.37 7.06
N LEU A 232 14.99 -0.64 7.70
CA LEU A 232 16.22 -0.45 8.49
C LEU A 232 17.40 -0.05 7.63
N THR A 233 17.55 -0.67 6.46
CA THR A 233 18.58 -0.31 5.47
C THR A 233 18.42 1.14 5.01
N GLY A 234 17.19 1.54 4.66
CA GLY A 234 16.88 2.90 4.24
C GLY A 234 17.05 3.93 5.36
N THR A 235 16.71 3.59 6.61
CA THR A 235 16.97 4.44 7.78
C THR A 235 18.47 4.57 8.05
N ALA A 236 19.25 3.49 7.95
CA ALA A 236 20.70 3.57 8.11
C ALA A 236 21.36 4.44 7.04
N ALA A 237 20.88 4.40 5.80
CA ALA A 237 21.33 5.29 4.73
C ALA A 237 20.99 6.76 5.01
N ARG A 238 19.74 7.05 5.41
CA ARG A 238 19.30 8.41 5.78
C ARG A 238 20.05 8.97 6.98
N LEU A 239 20.34 8.15 7.97
CA LEU A 239 21.12 8.56 9.14
C LEU A 239 22.48 9.14 8.76
N ARG A 240 23.19 8.55 7.80
CA ARG A 240 24.49 9.08 7.35
C ARG A 240 24.36 10.49 6.78
N ALA A 241 23.34 10.74 5.97
CA ALA A 241 23.07 12.07 5.42
C ALA A 241 22.66 13.06 6.53
N ALA A 242 21.74 12.67 7.40
CA ALA A 242 21.26 13.52 8.50
C ALA A 242 22.38 13.94 9.46
N VAL A 243 23.36 13.06 9.72
CA VAL A 243 24.54 13.41 10.54
C VAL A 243 25.36 14.49 9.86
N LEU A 244 25.61 14.39 8.55
CA LEU A 244 26.36 15.41 7.80
C LEU A 244 25.62 16.75 7.79
N ASP A 245 24.31 16.73 7.58
CA ASP A 245 23.47 17.94 7.59
C ASP A 245 23.47 18.61 8.97
N ALA A 246 23.32 17.82 10.04
CA ALA A 246 23.35 18.32 11.42
C ALA A 246 24.73 18.87 11.81
N GLU A 247 25.82 18.29 11.30
CA GLU A 247 27.18 18.80 11.50
C GLU A 247 27.39 20.15 10.80
N ALA A 248 26.88 20.30 9.57
CA ALA A 248 26.89 21.58 8.86
C ALA A 248 26.06 22.64 9.61
N GLY A 249 24.87 22.28 10.09
CA GLY A 249 24.02 23.15 10.91
C GLY A 249 24.71 23.58 12.21
N LEU A 250 25.42 22.66 12.87
CA LEU A 250 26.20 22.97 14.08
C LEU A 250 27.37 23.93 13.78
N ALA A 251 28.07 23.74 12.66
CA ALA A 251 29.14 24.64 12.23
C ALA A 251 28.62 26.05 11.93
N ALA A 252 27.46 26.16 11.27
CA ALA A 252 26.78 27.44 11.02
C ALA A 252 26.36 28.11 12.34
N ALA A 253 25.75 27.37 13.26
CA ALA A 253 25.32 27.90 14.56
C ALA A 253 26.49 28.44 15.40
N ARG A 254 27.68 27.84 15.32
CA ARG A 254 28.91 28.32 15.99
C ARG A 254 29.49 29.59 15.37
N SER A 255 29.26 29.79 14.08
CA SER A 255 29.80 30.94 13.33
C SER A 255 28.83 32.13 13.30
N GLY A 256 27.56 31.91 13.67
CA GLY A 256 26.52 32.92 13.71
C GLY A 256 26.55 33.80 14.97
N PRO A 257 25.60 34.76 15.09
CA PRO A 257 25.52 35.66 16.23
C PRO A 257 25.34 34.90 17.54
N ALA A 258 26.18 35.21 18.53
CA ALA A 258 26.21 34.49 19.80
C ALA A 258 25.07 34.92 20.73
N SER A 259 23.97 34.15 20.76
CA SER A 259 23.00 34.19 21.85
C SER A 259 23.37 33.13 22.91
N ALA A 260 23.11 33.40 24.19
CA ALA A 260 23.36 32.42 25.26
C ALA A 260 22.56 31.12 25.06
N GLU A 261 21.36 31.23 24.49
CA GLU A 261 20.51 30.08 24.16
C GLU A 261 21.04 29.29 22.95
N GLY A 262 21.50 29.97 21.91
CA GLY A 262 22.14 29.35 20.75
C GLY A 262 23.42 28.62 21.13
N ALA A 263 24.25 29.18 22.00
CA ALA A 263 25.44 28.51 22.54
C ALA A 263 25.07 27.23 23.32
N ARG A 264 24.00 27.26 24.14
CA ARG A 264 23.50 26.07 24.86
C ARG A 264 22.99 24.99 23.91
N ARG A 265 22.25 25.37 22.87
CA ARG A 265 21.72 24.44 21.85
C ARG A 265 22.83 23.82 21.01
N ALA A 266 23.81 24.62 20.57
CA ALA A 266 25.00 24.15 19.86
C ALA A 266 25.79 23.14 20.70
N ALA A 267 26.04 23.44 21.98
CA ALA A 267 26.72 22.51 22.89
C ALA A 267 25.92 21.21 23.10
N THR A 268 24.58 21.28 23.11
CA THR A 268 23.72 20.10 23.21
C THR A 268 23.76 19.25 21.94
N ALA A 269 23.63 19.88 20.77
CA ALA A 269 23.72 19.19 19.48
C ALA A 269 25.11 18.54 19.28
N GLU A 270 26.18 19.21 19.69
CA GLU A 270 27.54 18.63 19.67
C GLU A 270 27.64 17.35 20.52
N ARG A 271 27.10 17.36 21.74
CA ARG A 271 27.08 16.17 22.60
C ARG A 271 26.29 15.03 21.95
N VAL A 272 25.14 15.34 21.34
CA VAL A 272 24.32 14.37 20.62
C VAL A 272 25.09 13.78 19.44
N LEU A 273 25.66 14.61 18.57
CA LEU A 273 26.40 14.16 17.38
C LEU A 273 27.66 13.35 17.76
N THR A 274 28.36 13.75 18.82
CA THR A 274 29.49 12.97 19.36
C THR A 274 29.04 11.59 19.85
N GLY A 275 27.91 11.52 20.54
CA GLY A 275 27.30 10.25 20.95
C GLY A 275 26.90 9.39 19.75
N VAL A 276 26.25 9.99 18.76
CA VAL A 276 25.83 9.31 17.52
C VAL A 276 27.02 8.74 16.75
N ARG A 277 28.12 9.50 16.60
CA ARG A 277 29.36 9.00 15.97
C ARG A 277 29.94 7.81 16.71
N ARG A 278 29.91 7.83 18.05
CA ARG A 278 30.36 6.70 18.88
C ARG A 278 29.47 5.47 18.67
N ASP A 279 28.15 5.66 18.68
CA ASP A 279 27.18 4.58 18.44
C ASP A 279 27.39 3.96 17.04
N MET A 280 27.60 4.79 16.02
CA MET A 280 27.88 4.35 14.65
C MET A 280 29.23 3.64 14.52
N ALA A 281 30.28 4.12 15.17
CA ALA A 281 31.60 3.49 15.19
C ALA A 281 31.60 2.15 15.95
N GLY A 282 30.76 2.02 16.98
CA GLY A 282 30.54 0.77 17.71
C GLY A 282 29.78 -0.29 16.92
N GLY A 283 29.24 0.04 15.74
CA GLY A 283 28.66 -0.88 14.77
C GLY A 283 27.26 -1.40 15.13
N ARG A 284 26.89 -1.55 16.40
CA ARG A 284 25.57 -2.06 16.82
C ARG A 284 24.73 -0.96 17.47
N TYR A 285 23.84 -0.35 16.70
CA TYR A 285 22.91 0.69 17.17
C TYR A 285 21.51 0.48 16.61
N ASP A 286 20.48 1.12 17.16
CA ASP A 286 19.16 1.18 16.51
C ASP A 286 19.13 2.39 15.55
N PRO A 287 19.14 2.18 14.22
CA PRO A 287 19.20 3.27 13.27
C PRO A 287 18.02 4.25 13.38
N ARG A 288 16.85 3.79 13.84
CA ARG A 288 15.68 4.66 13.99
C ARG A 288 15.82 5.56 15.21
N ALA A 289 16.22 4.98 16.34
CA ALA A 289 16.42 5.75 17.57
C ALA A 289 17.57 6.75 17.42
N VAL A 290 18.63 6.39 16.69
CA VAL A 290 19.75 7.29 16.39
C VAL A 290 19.32 8.39 15.41
N LEU A 291 18.63 8.06 14.31
CA LEU A 291 18.16 9.06 13.34
C LEU A 291 17.25 10.10 14.00
N ARG A 292 16.29 9.68 14.83
CA ARG A 292 15.41 10.59 15.57
C ARG A 292 16.21 11.58 16.43
N ARG A 293 17.23 11.11 17.15
CA ARG A 293 18.09 11.99 17.99
C ARG A 293 18.83 13.04 17.15
N VAL A 294 19.29 12.67 15.95
CA VAL A 294 19.97 13.59 15.02
C VAL A 294 18.99 14.63 14.48
N GLU A 295 17.82 14.20 14.03
CA GLU A 295 16.77 15.09 13.50
C GLU A 295 16.29 16.09 14.58
N GLU A 296 16.11 15.64 15.83
CA GLU A 296 15.77 16.51 16.96
C GLU A 296 16.86 17.55 17.25
N ALA A 297 18.13 17.16 17.17
CA ALA A 297 19.25 18.08 17.34
C ALA A 297 19.33 19.11 16.21
N ALA A 298 19.18 18.68 14.96
CA ALA A 298 19.16 19.56 13.78
C ALA A 298 18.00 20.56 13.85
N ALA A 299 16.78 20.10 14.13
CA ALA A 299 15.61 20.97 14.27
C ALA A 299 15.78 22.01 15.39
N SER A 300 16.46 21.67 16.49
CA SER A 300 16.75 22.62 17.57
C SER A 300 17.69 23.76 17.13
N LEU A 301 18.66 23.45 16.26
CA LEU A 301 19.58 24.42 15.67
C LEU A 301 18.87 25.31 14.64
N ASP A 302 18.08 24.71 13.75
CA ASP A 302 17.31 25.44 12.73
C ASP A 302 16.32 26.42 13.36
N ALA A 303 15.66 26.01 14.45
CA ALA A 303 14.76 26.89 15.20
C ALA A 303 15.46 28.10 15.81
N GLU A 304 16.75 28.00 16.15
CA GLU A 304 17.54 29.14 16.64
C GLU A 304 18.01 30.04 15.50
N ALA A 305 18.43 29.45 14.38
CA ALA A 305 18.79 30.20 13.18
C ALA A 305 17.59 31.04 12.68
N ALA A 306 16.38 30.47 12.69
CA ALA A 306 15.16 31.18 12.31
C ALA A 306 14.79 32.33 13.28
N ARG A 307 15.16 32.23 14.56
CA ARG A 307 14.93 33.29 15.58
C ARG A 307 15.93 34.43 15.51
N THR A 308 17.08 34.21 14.89
CA THR A 308 18.14 35.21 14.79
C THR A 308 18.12 35.76 13.36
N PRO A 309 17.23 36.71 13.02
CA PRO A 309 17.28 37.33 11.71
C PRO A 309 18.67 37.95 11.55
N ALA A 310 19.40 37.55 10.51
CA ALA A 310 20.69 38.15 10.18
C ALA A 310 20.51 39.68 10.13
N ALA A 311 21.08 40.39 11.09
CA ALA A 311 21.05 41.84 11.14
C ALA A 311 21.91 42.41 10.00
N ALA A 312 21.24 42.79 8.90
CA ALA A 312 21.53 43.82 7.90
C ALA A 312 22.94 43.94 7.28
N GLY A 313 22.93 43.92 5.93
CA GLY A 313 23.84 44.70 5.08
C GLY A 313 23.07 45.36 3.93
N ARG A 314 22.46 46.52 4.19
CA ARG A 314 22.09 47.47 3.13
C ARG A 314 23.35 48.22 2.69
N THR A 315 23.75 48.06 1.44
CA THR A 315 24.44 49.11 0.69
C THR A 315 23.80 49.22 -0.67
N SER A 316 23.04 50.30 -0.83
CA SER A 316 22.69 50.90 -2.11
C SER A 316 23.94 51.20 -2.93
N GLY A 317 23.98 50.70 -4.17
CA GLY A 317 24.99 51.04 -5.16
C GLY A 317 24.98 50.05 -6.32
N GLY A 318 24.21 50.31 -7.38
CA GLY A 318 24.43 49.70 -8.70
C GLY A 318 25.25 50.64 -9.59
N PRO A 319 25.46 50.32 -10.89
CA PRO A 319 25.41 49.03 -11.56
C PRO A 319 26.75 48.70 -12.28
N GLY A 320 27.01 47.42 -12.58
CA GLY A 320 28.22 47.02 -13.31
C GLY A 320 28.15 45.61 -13.89
N ALA A 321 27.99 45.57 -15.21
CA ALA A 321 28.02 44.46 -16.16
C ALA A 321 28.76 43.16 -15.78
N GLY A 322 28.24 42.02 -16.27
CA GLY A 322 29.01 40.79 -16.41
C GLY A 322 28.17 39.51 -16.55
N TRP A 323 27.64 39.26 -17.75
CA TRP A 323 27.03 37.97 -18.12
C TRP A 323 28.06 36.82 -18.13
N SER A 324 27.73 35.72 -17.46
CA SER A 324 27.78 34.32 -17.96
C SER A 324 27.45 33.42 -16.76
N GLY A 325 26.47 32.53 -16.76
CA GLY A 325 25.99 31.67 -17.82
C GLY A 325 26.35 30.24 -17.46
N ARG A 326 25.56 29.61 -16.56
CA ARG A 326 25.20 28.17 -16.51
C ARG A 326 24.66 27.78 -15.11
N CYS A 327 23.35 27.88 -14.94
CA CYS A 327 22.59 26.97 -14.10
C CYS A 327 22.08 25.82 -14.99
N TRP A 328 22.43 24.58 -14.65
CA TRP A 328 21.46 23.47 -14.70
C TRP A 328 20.35 23.78 -13.68
N PRO A 329 19.09 23.27 -13.76
CA PRO A 329 18.68 21.92 -14.20
C PRO A 329 17.32 22.01 -14.99
N PRO A 330 16.38 21.03 -15.16
CA PRO A 330 15.99 19.92 -14.29
C PRO A 330 15.75 18.55 -14.95
N VAL A 331 15.73 17.56 -14.07
CA VAL A 331 15.16 16.22 -14.20
C VAL A 331 13.65 16.26 -14.50
N ALA A 332 13.22 15.53 -15.53
CA ALA A 332 11.89 14.91 -15.62
C ALA A 332 11.98 13.69 -16.54
N ARG A 333 11.86 12.48 -15.97
CA ARG A 333 10.64 11.67 -15.95
C ARG A 333 10.56 10.72 -17.15
N TRP A 334 11.02 9.50 -16.90
CA TRP A 334 10.65 8.33 -17.68
C TRP A 334 9.18 7.99 -17.46
N ARG A 335 8.37 8.06 -18.51
CA ARG A 335 7.13 7.29 -18.63
C ARG A 335 7.07 6.64 -20.01
N ARG A 336 6.90 5.31 -19.95
CA ARG A 336 6.49 4.33 -20.95
C ARG A 336 5.98 4.89 -22.28
N ARG A 337 6.63 4.48 -23.38
CA ARG A 337 5.98 4.29 -24.69
C ARG A 337 5.73 2.79 -24.89
N GLY A 338 4.51 2.49 -25.30
CA GLY A 338 4.05 1.17 -25.74
C GLY A 338 2.73 1.39 -26.47
N THR A 339 2.78 2.11 -27.59
CA THR A 339 1.62 2.33 -28.47
C THR A 339 1.80 1.51 -29.73
N SER A 340 0.84 0.61 -29.91
CA SER A 340 0.37 0.05 -31.17
C SER A 340 0.29 1.11 -32.28
N SER A 341 0.69 0.75 -33.51
CA SER A 341 0.19 1.32 -34.77
C SER A 341 0.58 0.41 -35.94
N ALA A 342 -0.41 -0.23 -36.57
CA ALA A 342 -0.37 -0.59 -37.99
C ALA A 342 -0.52 0.70 -38.85
N PRO A 343 -0.17 0.70 -40.15
CA PRO A 343 -1.23 0.41 -41.15
C PRO A 343 -0.79 -0.27 -42.47
N THR A 344 -1.78 -0.97 -43.02
CA THR A 344 -2.21 -1.27 -44.40
C THR A 344 -1.32 -0.94 -45.62
N GLY A 345 -1.11 -1.96 -46.46
CA GLY A 345 -0.81 -1.85 -47.90
C GLY A 345 -0.87 -3.21 -48.61
N ALA A 346 -1.95 -3.46 -49.38
CA ALA A 346 -2.08 -4.53 -50.38
C ALA A 346 -1.76 -3.95 -51.79
N PRO A 347 -1.82 -4.68 -52.94
CA PRO A 347 -2.10 -6.12 -53.19
C PRO A 347 -1.12 -6.79 -54.19
N SER A 348 -1.25 -8.11 -54.42
CA SER A 348 -1.43 -8.72 -55.77
C SER A 348 -1.01 -10.20 -55.86
N ALA A 349 -2.00 -11.03 -56.22
CA ALA A 349 -1.99 -12.23 -57.09
C ALA A 349 -0.93 -13.33 -56.94
N ALA A 350 -1.37 -14.54 -56.55
CA ALA A 350 -1.52 -15.70 -57.47
C ALA A 350 -1.95 -16.97 -56.68
N ALA A 351 -3.03 -17.61 -57.13
CA ALA A 351 -3.45 -18.97 -56.76
C ALA A 351 -2.99 -19.95 -57.89
N PRO A 352 -3.34 -21.27 -57.94
CA PRO A 352 -3.93 -22.18 -56.93
C PRO A 352 -3.33 -23.64 -56.88
N ALA A 353 -3.69 -24.37 -55.81
CA ALA A 353 -4.06 -25.81 -55.71
C ALA A 353 -3.04 -26.96 -56.06
N PRO A 354 -3.40 -28.25 -55.88
CA PRO A 354 -3.65 -28.97 -54.60
C PRO A 354 -2.83 -30.28 -54.48
N GLY A 355 -2.78 -30.90 -53.30
CA GLY A 355 -2.17 -32.23 -53.15
C GLY A 355 -2.39 -32.90 -51.79
N SER A 356 -3.47 -33.68 -51.66
CA SER A 356 -3.55 -34.85 -50.78
C SER A 356 -3.22 -36.10 -51.62
N PRO A 357 -3.13 -37.36 -51.10
CA PRO A 357 -3.11 -37.88 -49.72
C PRO A 357 -2.06 -39.04 -49.51
N ARG A 358 -2.20 -39.79 -48.40
CA ARG A 358 -1.70 -41.17 -48.08
C ARG A 358 -0.29 -41.24 -47.45
N ARG A 359 0.07 -42.20 -46.58
CA ARG A 359 -0.56 -43.34 -45.88
C ARG A 359 0.45 -43.85 -44.82
N SER A 360 -0.06 -44.52 -43.78
CA SER A 360 0.46 -45.76 -43.16
C SER A 360 1.68 -45.76 -42.20
N GLY A 361 1.45 -46.43 -41.06
CA GLY A 361 2.42 -47.19 -40.23
C GLY A 361 2.97 -46.39 -39.04
N ILE A 362 2.93 -46.82 -37.79
CA ILE A 362 2.64 -48.10 -37.09
C ILE A 362 1.97 -47.74 -35.77
#